data_AF-A0AAW1WTU8-F1
#
_entry.id   AF-A0AAW1WTU8-F1
#
_cell.length_a   1.000
_cell.length_b   1.000
_cell.length_c   1.000
_cell.angle_alpha   90.00
_cell.angle_beta   90.00
_cell.angle_gamma   90.00
#
_symmetry.space_group_name_H-M   'P 1'
#
loop_
_entity.id
_entity.type
_entity.pdbx_description
1 polymer ?
#
loop_
_entity_poly.entity_id
_entity_poly.type
_entity_poly.pdbx_seq_one_letter_code
_entity_poly.pdbx_strand_id
1 'polypeptide(L)'
;MIPDGKAGIRSTKKIDVVVSVNSATLTGNTALGSELSNGMLMLTSTARLSGKVELMLIMKKRRFAEMQCSMVFSLAAHTIQNLECE
;
A
#
# COMPACT_ATOMS: atom_id res chain seq x y z
N MET A 1 5.03 10.56 1.83
CA MET A 1 4.29 11.84 1.81
C MET A 1 3.76 12.06 0.40
N ILE A 2 2.48 12.42 0.23
CA ILE A 2 1.97 12.79 -1.10
C ILE A 2 2.46 14.20 -1.43
N PRO A 3 3.02 14.45 -2.62
CA PRO A 3 3.33 15.80 -3.06
C PRO A 3 2.07 16.67 -3.13
N ASP A 4 2.16 17.92 -2.68
CA ASP A 4 1.06 18.88 -2.75
C ASP A 4 0.44 18.91 -4.17
N GLY A 5 -0.89 18.91 -4.23
CA GLY A 5 -1.61 18.72 -5.49
C GLY A 5 -2.88 19.54 -5.59
N LYS A 6 -3.29 19.84 -6.83
CA LYS A 6 -4.61 20.39 -7.13
C LYS A 6 -5.54 19.29 -7.60
N ALA A 7 -6.76 19.26 -7.07
CA ALA A 7 -7.83 18.40 -7.55
C ALA A 7 -8.98 19.28 -8.05
N GLY A 8 -9.23 19.20 -9.35
CA GLY A 8 -10.40 19.80 -10.00
C GLY A 8 -11.70 19.05 -9.67
N ILE A 9 -12.82 19.59 -10.15
CA ILE A 9 -14.15 18.99 -9.99
C ILE A 9 -14.15 17.63 -10.71
N ARG A 10 -14.33 16.55 -9.94
CA ARG A 10 -14.27 15.14 -10.41
C ARG A 10 -12.91 14.69 -10.99
N SER A 11 -11.80 15.39 -10.72
CA SER A 11 -10.49 14.93 -11.19
C SER A 11 -9.87 13.93 -10.22
N THR A 12 -9.28 12.87 -10.76
CA THR A 12 -8.39 11.96 -10.04
C THR A 12 -6.95 12.20 -10.47
N LYS A 13 -5.99 12.07 -9.55
CA LYS A 13 -4.55 12.11 -9.85
C LYS A 13 -3.95 10.77 -9.49
N LYS A 14 -3.29 10.12 -10.44
CA LYS A 14 -2.49 8.92 -10.18
C LYS A 14 -1.18 9.31 -9.52
N ILE A 15 -0.76 8.51 -8.53
CA ILE A 15 0.47 8.70 -7.79
C ILE A 15 1.13 7.33 -7.73
N ASP A 16 2.36 7.24 -8.25
CA ASP A 16 3.16 6.04 -8.15
C ASP A 16 3.95 6.06 -6.85
N VAL A 17 3.81 5.01 -6.05
CA VAL A 17 4.49 4.85 -4.76
C VAL A 17 5.29 3.56 -4.80
N VAL A 18 6.60 3.67 -4.54
CA VAL A 18 7.47 2.50 -4.39
C VAL A 18 7.42 2.03 -2.94
N VAL A 19 7.07 0.76 -2.74
CA VAL A 19 7.03 0.11 -1.43
C VAL A 19 8.19 -0.88 -1.35
N SER A 20 9.07 -0.68 -0.37
CA SER A 20 10.16 -1.61 -0.09
C SER A 20 9.73 -2.62 0.98
N VAL A 21 9.88 -3.90 0.68
CA VAL A 21 9.63 -5.01 1.61
C VAL A 21 10.95 -5.56 2.15
N ASN A 22 10.98 -5.92 3.43
CA ASN A 22 12.17 -6.45 4.11
C ASN A 22 11.81 -7.68 4.95
N SER A 23 12.61 -8.74 4.86
CA SER A 23 12.44 -9.97 5.65
C SER A 23 12.83 -9.80 7.12
N ALA A 24 13.66 -8.82 7.47
CA ALA A 24 14.12 -8.60 8.84
C ALA A 24 12.96 -8.29 9.82
N THR A 25 11.84 -7.75 9.31
CA THR A 25 10.67 -7.40 10.10
C THR A 25 9.65 -8.53 10.24
N LEU A 26 9.89 -9.71 9.63
CA LEU A 26 8.97 -10.85 9.68
C LEU A 26 9.11 -11.71 10.95
N THR A 27 10.09 -11.43 11.81
CA THR A 27 10.48 -12.26 12.95
C THR A 27 9.41 -12.43 14.05
N GLY A 28 8.29 -11.69 13.98
CA GLY A 28 7.20 -11.76 14.96
C GLY A 28 5.90 -12.42 14.47
N ASN A 29 5.82 -12.86 13.21
CA ASN A 29 4.56 -13.36 12.67
C ASN A 29 4.43 -14.89 12.90
N THR A 30 3.48 -15.28 13.75
CA THR A 30 3.29 -16.66 14.25
C THR A 30 2.88 -17.65 13.15
N ALA A 31 2.37 -17.16 12.03
CA ALA A 31 1.98 -17.96 10.86
C ALA A 31 3.13 -18.25 9.89
N LEU A 32 4.34 -17.69 10.08
CA LEU A 32 5.44 -17.83 9.13
C LEU A 32 5.79 -19.29 8.82
N GLY A 33 5.87 -20.14 9.84
CA GLY A 33 6.24 -21.55 9.66
C GLY A 33 5.28 -22.29 8.75
N SER A 34 3.98 -22.09 8.95
CA SER A 34 2.93 -22.67 8.09
C SER A 34 2.91 -22.07 6.69
N GLU A 35 3.15 -20.77 6.57
CA GLU A 35 3.20 -20.07 5.28
C GLU A 35 4.36 -20.57 4.41
N LEU A 36 5.56 -20.66 4.99
CA LEU A 36 6.73 -21.20 4.30
C LEU A 36 6.54 -22.68 3.92
N SER A 37 5.97 -23.49 4.82
CA SER A 37 5.63 -24.89 4.55
C SER A 37 4.67 -25.04 3.36
N ASN A 38 3.71 -24.13 3.24
CA ASN A 38 2.71 -24.14 2.17
C ASN A 38 3.21 -23.47 0.87
N GLY A 39 4.45 -22.96 0.86
CA GLY A 39 5.04 -22.29 -0.30
C GLY A 39 4.44 -20.91 -0.61
N MET A 40 3.67 -20.34 0.32
CA MET A 40 2.96 -19.06 0.15
C MET A 40 3.19 -18.17 1.36
N LEU A 41 3.71 -16.97 1.12
CA LEU A 41 3.95 -15.97 2.15
C LEU A 41 2.90 -14.88 2.04
N MET A 42 2.11 -14.68 3.09
CA MET A 42 1.14 -13.60 3.14
C MET A 42 1.78 -12.37 3.78
N LEU A 43 1.70 -11.25 3.09
CA LEU A 43 2.24 -9.98 3.55
C LEU A 43 1.12 -8.95 3.59
N THR A 44 1.03 -8.21 4.68
CA THR A 44 0.09 -7.10 4.83
C THR A 44 0.87 -5.79 4.83
N SER A 45 0.29 -4.76 4.21
CA SER A 45 0.88 -3.44 4.12
C SER A 45 -0.18 -2.39 4.36
N THR A 46 0.12 -1.41 5.21
CA THR A 46 -0.75 -0.26 5.45
C THR A 46 -0.07 0.99 4.94
N ALA A 47 -0.68 1.63 3.94
CA ALA A 47 -0.21 2.87 3.36
C ALA A 47 -1.11 4.02 3.80
N ARG A 48 -0.55 4.98 4.54
CA ARG A 48 -1.24 6.24 4.86
C ARG A 48 -0.73 7.36 3.97
N LEU A 49 -1.64 7.85 3.14
CA LEU A 49 -1.43 8.88 2.16
C LEU A 49 -2.01 10.20 2.70
N SER A 50 -1.15 11.10 3.18
CA SER A 50 -1.56 12.42 3.68
C SER A 50 -0.96 13.56 2.86
N GLY A 51 -1.72 14.64 2.69
CA GLY A 51 -1.29 15.82 1.92
C GLY A 51 -2.28 16.99 1.98
N LYS A 52 -1.84 18.17 1.50
CA LYS A 52 -2.72 19.33 1.34
C LYS A 52 -3.19 19.37 -0.12
N VAL A 53 -4.51 19.38 -0.32
CA VAL A 53 -5.12 19.37 -1.65
C VAL A 53 -5.92 20.65 -1.86
N GLU A 54 -5.67 21.32 -2.98
CA GLU A 54 -6.45 22.46 -3.43
C GLU A 54 -7.75 21.97 -4.08
N LEU A 55 -8.88 22.25 -3.45
CA LEU A 55 -10.21 21.89 -3.93
C LEU A 55 -10.80 23.06 -4.71
N MET A 56 -11.29 22.79 -5.93
CA MET A 56 -12.00 23.76 -6.78
C MET A 56 -11.23 25.08 -6.95
N LEU A 57 -9.90 25.06 -6.96
CA LEU A 57 -9.00 26.22 -7.14
C LEU A 57 -9.12 27.35 -6.10
N ILE A 58 -9.86 27.16 -5.01
CA ILE A 58 -10.18 28.23 -4.05
C ILE A 58 -9.67 27.91 -2.65
N MET A 59 -9.69 26.65 -2.21
CA MET A 59 -9.34 26.30 -0.82
C MET A 59 -8.41 25.09 -0.72
N LYS A 60 -7.31 25.26 0.02
CA LYS A 60 -6.40 24.16 0.39
C LYS A 60 -6.90 23.48 1.67
N LYS A 61 -7.29 22.21 1.60
CA LYS A 61 -7.66 21.39 2.77
C LYS A 61 -6.69 20.23 2.95
N ARG A 62 -6.37 19.90 4.21
CA ARG A 62 -5.65 18.65 4.52
C ARG A 62 -6.60 17.47 4.31
N ARG A 63 -6.11 16.44 3.64
CA ARG A 63 -6.79 15.16 3.46
C ARG A 63 -5.82 14.03 3.76
N PHE A 64 -6.38 12.91 4.19
CA PHE A 64 -5.68 11.66 4.30
C PHE A 64 -6.54 10.57 3.68
N ALA A 65 -5.88 9.59 3.08
CA ALA A 65 -6.43 8.32 2.66
C ALA A 65 -5.57 7.24 3.30
N GLU A 66 -6.21 6.19 3.80
CA GLU A 66 -5.53 4.98 4.25
C GLU A 66 -5.87 3.90 3.25
N MET A 67 -4.87 3.09 2.93
CA MET A 67 -4.99 1.95 2.05
C MET A 67 -4.40 0.74 2.77
N GLN A 68 -5.20 -0.30 2.93
CA GLN A 68 -4.73 -1.58 3.47
C GLN A 68 -4.63 -2.57 2.32
N CYS A 69 -3.44 -3.13 2.15
CA CYS A 69 -3.19 -4.13 1.12
C CYS A 69 -2.81 -5.47 1.75
N SER A 70 -3.38 -6.55 1.24
CA SER A 70 -2.96 -7.92 1.47
C SER A 70 -2.39 -8.50 0.18
N MET A 71 -1.17 -9.03 0.25
CA MET A 71 -0.50 -9.68 -0.87
C MET A 71 -0.10 -11.10 -0.53
N VAL A 72 -0.29 -12.00 -1.49
CA VAL A 72 0.15 -13.40 -1.40
C VAL A 72 1.32 -13.58 -2.34
N PHE A 73 2.48 -13.89 -1.78
CA PHE A 73 3.71 -14.13 -2.53
C PHE A 73 3.99 -15.62 -2.63
N SER A 74 4.15 -16.11 -3.86
CA SER A 74 4.56 -17.50 -4.10
C SER A 74 6.06 -17.64 -3.99
N LEU A 75 6.51 -18.50 -3.08
CA LEU A 75 7.93 -18.79 -2.91
C LEU A 75 8.49 -19.60 -4.09
N ALA A 76 7.68 -20.47 -4.69
CA ALA A 76 8.11 -21.31 -5.81
C ALA A 76 8.19 -20.54 -7.14
N ALA A 77 7.22 -19.67 -7.40
CA ALA A 77 7.20 -18.87 -8.63
C ALA A 77 8.00 -17.57 -8.52
N HIS A 78 8.38 -17.15 -7.31
CA HIS A 78 8.98 -15.85 -7.02
C HIS A 78 8.14 -14.66 -7.51
N THR A 79 6.81 -14.81 -7.49
CA THR A 79 5.87 -13.79 -7.97
C THR A 79 4.75 -13.54 -6.96
N ILE A 80 4.14 -12.36 -7.07
CA ILE A 80 2.89 -12.05 -6.36
C ILE A 80 1.75 -12.80 -7.09
N GLN A 81 1.04 -13.65 -6.36
CA GLN A 81 -0.13 -14.37 -6.88
C GLN A 81 -1.43 -13.57 -6.69
N ASN A 82 -1.56 -12.89 -5.55
CA ASN A 82 -2.72 -12.04 -5.29
C ASN A 82 -2.29 -10.74 -4.63
N LEU A 83 -2.97 -9.66 -4.97
CA LEU A 83 -2.82 -8.33 -4.38
C LEU A 83 -4.20 -7.69 -4.31
N GLU A 84 -4.67 -7.46 -3.10
CA GLU A 84 -5.94 -6.81 -2.81
C GLU A 84 -5.66 -5.58 -1.95
N CYS A 85 -6.29 -4.45 -2.26
CA CYS A 85 -6.11 -3.18 -1.57
C CYS A 85 -7.45 -2.46 -1.41
N GLU A 86 -7.77 -2.05 -0.18
CA GLU A 86 -8.96 -1.26 0.17
C GLU A 86 -8.58 0.14 0.67
#